data_AF-A0A6N7CTN1-F1
#
_entry.id   AF-A0A6N7CTN1-F1
#
_cell.length_a   1.000
_cell.length_b   1.000
_cell.length_c   1.000
_cell.angle_alpha   90.00
_cell.angle_beta   90.00
_cell.angle_gamma   90.00
#
_symmetry.space_group_name_H-M   'P 1'
#
loop_
_entity.id
_entity.type
_entity.pdbx_description
1 polymer ?
#
loop_
_entity_poly.entity_id
_entity_poly.type
_entity_poly.pdbx_seq_one_letter_code
_entity_poly.pdbx_strand_id
1 'polypeptide(L)'
;MSTAHVRALLDHIDAELPRESWPHWTEGWPQEIEAALLDAAFSARATYGTPTTGVRAVITRWRDHRAAPLDDLTALAAHADEPEGLLAVLNNRQRVPGNYTTKAEAVATAARSLTELGCITSADLRDDDAQRSAIVAVPGFGAATWECFAMQLGVPTAASRAVVCDFIAEALALESPATETQADDLVAAAAVRLEVTGTTFTHAVWRYQRRQQRAAGAR
;
A
#
# COMPACT_ATOMS: atom_id res chain seq x y z
N MET A 1 12.73 -25.39 9.40
CA MET A 1 11.38 -24.88 9.71
C MET A 1 10.43 -26.04 10.03
N SER A 2 9.63 -25.95 11.10
CA SER A 2 8.73 -27.03 11.56
C SER A 2 7.46 -27.13 10.72
N THR A 3 7.13 -28.32 10.21
CA THR A 3 5.87 -28.58 9.48
C THR A 3 4.63 -28.25 10.33
N ALA A 4 4.73 -28.37 11.66
CA ALA A 4 3.64 -28.03 12.56
C ALA A 4 3.36 -26.52 12.59
N HIS A 5 4.41 -25.67 12.57
CA HIS A 5 4.24 -24.22 12.54
C HIS A 5 3.62 -23.75 11.22
N VAL A 6 4.06 -24.32 10.09
CA VAL A 6 3.45 -23.99 8.79
C VAL A 6 1.96 -24.36 8.78
N ARG A 7 1.59 -25.51 9.35
CA ARG A 7 0.19 -25.91 9.47
C ARG A 7 -0.62 -24.96 10.34
N ALA A 8 -0.14 -24.66 11.55
CA ALA A 8 -0.82 -23.74 12.46
C ALA A 8 -1.02 -22.34 11.82
N LEU A 9 -0.02 -21.85 11.08
CA LEU A 9 -0.14 -20.61 10.33
C LEU A 9 -1.22 -20.69 9.24
N LEU A 10 -1.27 -21.78 8.46
CA LEU A 10 -2.32 -21.99 7.45
C LEU A 10 -3.72 -22.08 8.08
N ASP A 11 -3.87 -22.80 9.18
CA ASP A 11 -5.14 -22.91 9.91
C ASP A 11 -5.61 -21.52 10.39
N HIS A 12 -4.69 -20.69 10.88
CA HIS A 12 -4.99 -19.31 11.28
C HIS A 12 -5.37 -18.40 10.11
N ILE A 13 -4.70 -18.57 8.96
CA ILE A 13 -5.02 -17.84 7.73
C ILE A 13 -6.41 -18.19 7.21
N ASP A 14 -6.77 -19.47 7.21
CA ASP A 14 -8.10 -19.91 6.77
C ASP A 14 -9.21 -19.37 7.69
N ALA A 15 -8.91 -19.19 8.98
CA ALA A 15 -9.84 -18.60 9.94
C ALA A 15 -10.00 -17.08 9.78
N GLU A 16 -8.88 -16.34 9.70
CA GLU A 16 -8.90 -14.86 9.77
C GLU A 16 -8.91 -14.18 8.40
N LEU A 17 -8.32 -14.83 7.39
CA LEU A 17 -8.15 -14.32 6.02
C LEU A 17 -8.74 -15.25 4.93
N PRO A 18 -9.96 -15.80 5.08
CA PRO A 18 -10.50 -16.76 4.13
C PRO A 18 -10.56 -16.17 2.73
N ARG A 19 -10.04 -16.89 1.73
CA ARG A 19 -9.91 -16.40 0.34
C ARG A 19 -11.22 -15.90 -0.26
N GLU A 20 -12.33 -16.53 0.10
CA GLU A 20 -13.65 -16.22 -0.43
C GLU A 20 -14.21 -14.89 0.09
N SER A 21 -13.80 -14.44 1.28
CA SER A 21 -14.35 -13.26 1.96
C SER A 21 -13.32 -12.19 2.27
N TRP A 22 -12.03 -12.47 2.08
CA TRP A 22 -10.93 -11.54 2.22
C TRP A 22 -10.34 -11.16 0.86
N PRO A 23 -10.84 -10.10 0.19
CA PRO A 23 -10.49 -9.78 -1.19
C PRO A 23 -9.11 -9.10 -1.35
N HIS A 24 -8.27 -9.13 -0.31
CA HIS A 24 -7.00 -8.39 -0.25
C HIS A 24 -5.77 -9.25 -0.55
N TRP A 25 -5.98 -10.47 -1.03
CA TRP A 25 -4.95 -11.29 -1.68
C TRP A 25 -4.59 -10.70 -3.06
N THR A 26 -3.82 -9.62 -3.06
CA THR A 26 -3.36 -8.91 -4.26
C THR A 26 -1.90 -8.48 -4.11
N GLU A 27 -1.20 -8.39 -5.23
CA GLU A 27 0.17 -7.84 -5.31
C GLU A 27 0.20 -6.31 -5.28
N GLY A 28 -0.96 -5.65 -5.32
CA GLY A 28 -1.05 -4.20 -5.42
C GLY A 28 -0.89 -3.72 -6.86
N TRP A 29 0.08 -2.85 -7.08
CA TRP A 29 0.40 -2.18 -8.35
C TRP A 29 1.88 -2.39 -8.74
N PRO A 30 2.36 -3.64 -8.88
CA PRO A 30 3.75 -3.90 -9.25
C PRO A 30 4.08 -3.19 -10.57
N GLN A 31 5.23 -2.52 -10.63
CA GLN A 31 5.69 -1.78 -11.81
C GLN A 31 4.77 -0.63 -12.26
N GLU A 32 3.98 -0.09 -11.34
CA GLU A 32 3.09 1.04 -11.63
C GLU A 32 3.10 2.07 -10.48
N ILE A 33 4.25 2.74 -10.28
CA ILE A 33 4.43 3.72 -9.20
C ILE A 33 3.40 4.85 -9.21
N GLU A 34 2.94 5.28 -10.39
CA GLU A 34 1.91 6.31 -10.52
C GLU A 34 0.56 5.81 -9.94
N ALA A 35 0.19 4.56 -10.24
CA ALA A 35 -1.04 3.95 -9.74
C ALA A 35 -0.97 3.72 -8.22
N ALA A 36 0.17 3.29 -7.70
CA ALA A 36 0.39 3.09 -6.28
C ALA A 36 0.25 4.40 -5.48
N LEU A 37 0.81 5.51 -5.97
CA LEU A 37 0.72 6.80 -5.31
C LEU A 37 -0.72 7.34 -5.31
N LEU A 38 -1.42 7.22 -6.44
CA LEU A 38 -2.84 7.55 -6.56
C LEU A 38 -3.68 6.69 -5.61
N ASP A 39 -3.43 5.39 -5.52
CA ASP A 39 -4.14 4.50 -4.60
C ASP A 39 -3.94 4.93 -3.15
N ALA A 40 -2.69 5.16 -2.73
CA ALA A 40 -2.36 5.57 -1.38
C ALA A 40 -3.06 6.88 -0.98
N ALA A 41 -3.05 7.88 -1.87
CA ALA A 41 -3.70 9.16 -1.64
C ALA A 41 -5.23 9.05 -1.58
N PHE A 42 -5.83 8.33 -2.53
CA PHE A 42 -7.28 8.27 -2.67
C PHE A 42 -7.95 7.24 -1.76
N SER A 43 -7.25 6.19 -1.32
CA SER A 43 -7.78 5.17 -0.39
C SER A 43 -7.90 5.66 1.05
N ALA A 44 -7.26 6.79 1.41
CA ALA A 44 -7.44 7.42 2.70
C ALA A 44 -8.91 7.85 2.90
N ARG A 45 -9.60 7.17 3.84
CA ARG A 45 -11.01 7.39 4.22
C ARG A 45 -12.03 7.23 3.08
N ALA A 46 -11.68 6.47 2.02
CA ALA A 46 -12.58 6.21 0.90
C ALA A 46 -12.90 4.72 0.77
N THR A 47 -14.02 4.43 0.12
CA THR A 47 -14.30 3.08 -0.41
C THR A 47 -13.47 2.87 -1.68
N TYR A 48 -12.88 1.67 -1.83
CA TYR A 48 -12.08 1.31 -3.02
C TYR A 48 -12.89 1.44 -4.32
N GLY A 49 -14.21 1.26 -4.25
CA GLY A 49 -15.14 1.46 -5.35
C GLY A 49 -15.04 0.39 -6.43
N THR A 50 -15.67 0.67 -7.56
CA THR A 50 -15.67 -0.13 -8.80
C THR A 50 -14.73 0.50 -9.84
N PRO A 51 -14.47 -0.10 -11.01
CA PRO A 51 -13.71 0.59 -12.06
C PRO A 51 -14.26 1.97 -12.46
N THR A 52 -15.52 2.26 -12.15
CA THR A 52 -16.19 3.54 -12.44
C THR A 52 -16.42 4.43 -11.22
N THR A 53 -16.13 3.95 -10.01
CA THR A 53 -16.27 4.72 -8.75
C THR A 53 -15.06 4.60 -7.81
N GLY A 54 -14.91 5.53 -6.86
CA GLY A 54 -13.85 5.44 -5.85
C GLY A 54 -12.43 5.51 -6.43
N VAL A 55 -11.49 4.83 -5.77
CA VAL A 55 -10.05 4.85 -6.09
C VAL A 55 -9.77 4.24 -7.46
N ARG A 56 -10.43 3.13 -7.80
CA ARG A 56 -10.21 2.44 -9.08
C ARG A 56 -10.55 3.32 -10.28
N ALA A 57 -11.59 4.14 -10.18
CA ALA A 57 -11.93 5.09 -11.25
C ALA A 57 -10.89 6.20 -11.46
N VAL A 58 -10.25 6.66 -10.38
CA VAL A 58 -9.16 7.65 -10.46
C VAL A 58 -7.99 7.05 -11.25
N ILE A 59 -7.60 5.82 -10.92
CA ILE A 59 -6.50 5.11 -11.57
C ILE A 59 -6.84 4.78 -13.03
N THR A 60 -8.08 4.33 -13.32
CA THR A 60 -8.52 4.07 -14.70
C THR A 60 -8.45 5.32 -15.57
N ARG A 61 -8.96 6.46 -15.10
CA ARG A 61 -8.90 7.73 -15.86
C ARG A 61 -7.47 8.18 -16.10
N TRP A 62 -6.60 8.04 -15.10
CA TRP A 62 -5.19 8.34 -15.25
C TRP A 62 -4.53 7.44 -16.30
N ARG A 63 -4.79 6.14 -16.26
CA ARG A 63 -4.29 5.17 -17.23
C ARG A 63 -4.73 5.51 -18.65
N ASP A 64 -6.02 5.81 -18.82
CA ASP A 64 -6.59 6.18 -20.12
C ASP A 64 -5.97 7.47 -20.66
N HIS A 65 -5.70 8.45 -19.78
CA HIS A 65 -5.02 9.69 -20.15
C HIS A 65 -3.55 9.48 -20.50
N ARG A 66 -2.82 8.67 -19.71
CA ARG A 66 -1.38 8.44 -19.89
C ARG A 66 -1.07 7.72 -21.19
N ALA A 67 -1.91 6.77 -21.59
CA ALA A 67 -1.71 5.93 -22.78
C ALA A 67 -0.28 5.33 -22.86
N ALA A 68 0.34 5.10 -21.71
CA ALA A 68 1.72 4.66 -21.52
C ALA A 68 1.82 3.84 -20.21
N PRO A 69 2.90 3.07 -20.00
CA PRO A 69 3.17 2.44 -18.71
C PRO A 69 3.14 3.47 -17.57
N LEU A 70 2.56 3.08 -16.43
CA LEU A 70 2.34 3.93 -15.28
C LEU A 70 3.53 3.92 -14.29
N ASP A 71 4.74 3.74 -14.80
CA ASP A 71 5.95 3.56 -14.00
C ASP A 71 6.91 4.76 -14.05
N ASP A 72 6.38 5.98 -14.15
CA ASP A 72 7.18 7.20 -14.23
C ASP A 72 6.53 8.37 -13.46
N LEU A 73 7.03 8.65 -12.25
CA LEU A 73 6.53 9.73 -11.41
C LEU A 73 6.68 11.13 -12.02
N THR A 74 7.55 11.33 -13.03
CA THR A 74 7.69 12.64 -13.67
C THR A 74 6.40 13.09 -14.33
N ALA A 75 5.57 12.14 -14.79
CA ALA A 75 4.26 12.43 -15.37
C ALA A 75 3.28 13.06 -14.37
N LEU A 76 3.27 12.58 -13.11
CA LEU A 76 2.47 13.19 -12.05
C LEU A 76 3.12 14.49 -11.54
N ALA A 77 4.46 14.53 -11.43
CA ALA A 77 5.21 15.69 -10.95
C ALA A 77 5.08 16.92 -11.88
N ALA A 78 4.85 16.70 -13.18
CA ALA A 78 4.61 17.76 -14.16
C ALA A 78 3.39 18.64 -13.83
N HIS A 79 2.47 18.14 -12.99
CA HIS A 79 1.27 18.87 -12.57
C HIS A 79 1.41 19.62 -11.25
N ALA A 80 2.58 19.65 -10.61
CA ALA A 80 2.69 20.20 -9.26
C ALA A 80 2.65 21.73 -9.19
N ASP A 81 2.97 22.46 -10.26
CA ASP A 81 2.78 23.92 -10.32
C ASP A 81 1.38 24.32 -10.81
N GLU A 82 0.76 23.46 -11.63
CA GLU A 82 -0.56 23.67 -12.24
C GLU A 82 -1.45 22.42 -12.06
N PRO A 83 -2.00 22.19 -10.84
CA PRO A 83 -2.72 20.97 -10.50
C PRO A 83 -4.10 20.85 -11.17
N GLU A 84 -4.61 21.91 -11.79
CA GLU A 84 -5.91 21.94 -12.49
C GLU A 84 -5.98 20.90 -13.60
N GLY A 85 -4.88 20.68 -14.32
CA GLY A 85 -4.78 19.67 -15.36
C GLY A 85 -5.00 18.26 -14.81
N LEU A 86 -4.31 17.91 -13.72
CA LEU A 86 -4.47 16.63 -13.06
C LEU A 86 -5.87 16.47 -12.47
N LEU A 87 -6.43 17.53 -11.87
CA LEU A 87 -7.80 17.53 -11.37
C LEU A 87 -8.84 17.23 -12.46
N ALA A 88 -8.66 17.81 -13.65
CA ALA A 88 -9.53 17.56 -14.80
C ALA A 88 -9.43 16.12 -15.29
N VAL A 89 -8.21 15.58 -15.40
CA VAL A 89 -7.96 14.19 -15.81
C VAL A 89 -8.58 13.19 -14.82
N LEU A 90 -8.28 13.34 -13.53
CA LEU A 90 -8.77 12.43 -12.49
C LEU A 90 -10.28 12.56 -12.27
N ASN A 91 -10.87 13.70 -12.68
CA ASN A 91 -12.27 14.07 -12.45
C ASN A 91 -12.68 13.83 -10.99
N ASN A 92 -11.83 14.27 -10.06
CA ASN A 92 -12.02 14.07 -8.64
C ASN A 92 -11.49 15.28 -7.86
N ARG A 93 -12.39 15.99 -7.17
CA ARG A 93 -12.08 17.20 -6.39
C ARG A 93 -12.03 16.94 -4.88
N GLN A 94 -11.84 15.68 -4.47
CA GLN A 94 -11.66 15.35 -3.06
C GLN A 94 -10.46 16.10 -2.49
N ARG A 95 -10.66 16.67 -1.30
CA ARG A 95 -9.61 17.34 -0.54
C ARG A 95 -8.92 16.38 0.39
N VAL A 96 -7.67 16.69 0.71
CA VAL A 96 -7.00 16.02 1.83
C VAL A 96 -7.70 16.41 3.14
N PRO A 97 -7.79 15.50 4.13
CA PRO A 97 -8.44 15.83 5.40
C PRO A 97 -7.76 17.01 6.10
N GLY A 98 -8.55 18.00 6.55
CA GLY A 98 -8.05 19.12 7.36
C GLY A 98 -7.38 20.27 6.59
N ASN A 99 -7.39 20.25 5.25
CA ASN A 99 -6.84 21.34 4.42
C ASN A 99 -7.68 21.58 3.14
N TYR A 100 -7.42 22.69 2.45
CA TYR A 100 -8.02 23.07 1.16
C TYR A 100 -7.35 22.42 -0.05
N THR A 101 -6.12 21.90 0.11
CA THR A 101 -5.35 21.16 -0.90
C THR A 101 -6.15 19.95 -1.41
N THR A 102 -6.18 19.79 -2.73
CA THR A 102 -6.84 18.62 -3.33
C THR A 102 -5.96 17.37 -3.23
N LYS A 103 -6.55 16.17 -3.23
CA LYS A 103 -5.75 14.94 -3.28
C LYS A 103 -4.90 14.85 -4.56
N ALA A 104 -5.37 15.41 -5.68
CA ALA A 104 -4.62 15.49 -6.92
C ALA A 104 -3.36 16.37 -6.77
N GLU A 105 -3.53 17.57 -6.23
CA GLU A 105 -2.43 18.49 -5.93
C GLU A 105 -1.41 17.85 -4.97
N ALA A 106 -1.87 17.21 -3.90
CA ALA A 106 -0.99 16.49 -2.98
C ALA A 106 -0.21 15.35 -3.67
N VAL A 107 -0.84 14.60 -4.57
CA VAL A 107 -0.17 13.57 -5.38
C VAL A 107 0.91 14.18 -6.28
N ALA A 108 0.61 15.27 -6.98
CA ALA A 108 1.59 15.92 -7.85
C ALA A 108 2.80 16.43 -7.05
N THR A 109 2.56 17.08 -5.90
CA THR A 109 3.62 17.55 -5.01
C THR A 109 4.46 16.41 -4.47
N ALA A 110 3.83 15.32 -4.03
CA ALA A 110 4.52 14.12 -3.57
C ALA A 110 5.39 13.49 -4.67
N ALA A 111 4.85 13.38 -5.89
CA ALA A 111 5.59 12.89 -7.04
C ALA A 111 6.82 13.75 -7.33
N ARG A 112 6.67 15.09 -7.30
CA ARG A 112 7.80 16.02 -7.45
C ARG A 112 8.87 15.76 -6.39
N SER A 113 8.51 15.75 -5.11
CA SER A 113 9.49 15.56 -4.03
C SER A 113 10.23 14.22 -4.13
N LEU A 114 9.56 13.14 -4.57
CA LEU A 114 10.23 11.87 -4.84
C LEU A 114 11.17 11.94 -6.05
N THR A 115 10.74 12.57 -7.15
CA THR A 115 11.60 12.71 -8.35
C THR A 115 12.83 13.57 -8.08
N GLU A 116 12.74 14.60 -7.21
CA GLU A 116 13.88 15.41 -6.77
C GLU A 116 14.90 14.61 -5.96
N LEU A 117 14.46 13.52 -5.31
CA LEU A 117 15.32 12.55 -4.63
C LEU A 117 15.83 11.43 -5.57
N GLY A 118 15.48 11.49 -6.86
CA GLY A 118 15.84 10.46 -7.85
C GLY A 118 14.94 9.22 -7.85
N CYS A 119 13.83 9.22 -7.09
CA CYS A 119 12.84 8.15 -7.14
C CYS A 119 11.84 8.44 -8.28
N ILE A 120 12.05 7.79 -9.42
CA ILE A 120 11.28 8.04 -10.66
C ILE A 120 10.33 6.86 -10.94
N THR A 121 10.84 5.65 -10.81
CA THR A 121 10.15 4.40 -11.15
C THR A 121 9.87 3.57 -9.89
N SER A 122 8.99 2.58 -9.98
CA SER A 122 8.77 1.60 -8.91
C SER A 122 10.05 0.93 -8.42
N ALA A 123 11.02 0.74 -9.31
CA ALA A 123 12.31 0.14 -9.00
C ALA A 123 13.18 1.03 -8.11
N ASP A 124 12.93 2.33 -8.04
CA ASP A 124 13.69 3.29 -7.24
C ASP A 124 13.14 3.47 -5.82
N LEU A 125 11.91 3.00 -5.57
CA LEU A 125 11.28 3.11 -4.26
C LEU A 125 11.99 2.25 -3.21
N ARG A 126 12.30 2.84 -2.06
CA ARG A 126 12.94 2.18 -0.91
C ARG A 126 12.26 2.60 0.38
N ASP A 127 12.23 1.71 1.38
CA ASP A 127 11.86 2.09 2.75
C ASP A 127 13.02 2.80 3.45
N ASP A 128 13.27 4.05 3.05
CA ASP A 128 14.27 4.92 3.66
C ASP A 128 13.65 6.23 4.19
N ASP A 129 14.37 6.86 5.12
CA ASP A 129 13.89 8.04 5.83
C ASP A 129 13.70 9.25 4.91
N ALA A 130 14.47 9.37 3.83
CA ALA A 130 14.40 10.51 2.92
C ALA A 130 13.13 10.45 2.07
N GLN A 131 12.86 9.32 1.42
CA GLN A 131 11.66 9.10 0.62
C GLN A 131 10.39 9.15 1.48
N ARG A 132 10.44 8.54 2.68
CA ARG A 132 9.36 8.63 3.65
C ARG A 132 9.07 10.07 4.07
N SER A 133 10.10 10.82 4.41
CA SER A 133 9.96 12.23 4.82
C SER A 133 9.40 13.10 3.72
N ALA A 134 9.82 12.89 2.46
CA ALA A 134 9.28 13.58 1.30
C ALA A 134 7.77 13.39 1.15
N ILE A 135 7.26 12.16 1.33
CA ILE A 135 5.82 11.88 1.29
C ILE A 135 5.08 12.48 2.49
N VAL A 136 5.60 12.32 3.70
CA VAL A 136 4.93 12.74 4.93
C VAL A 136 4.91 14.26 5.09
N ALA A 137 5.85 14.98 4.46
CA ALA A 137 5.87 16.44 4.46
C ALA A 137 4.73 17.07 3.65
N VAL A 138 4.12 16.33 2.72
CA VAL A 138 3.01 16.84 1.90
C VAL A 138 1.75 17.02 2.77
N PRO A 139 1.13 18.22 2.79
CA PRO A 139 -0.06 18.47 3.60
C PRO A 139 -1.16 17.42 3.37
N GLY A 140 -1.58 16.79 4.46
CA GLY A 140 -2.64 15.76 4.45
C GLY A 140 -2.16 14.35 4.11
N PHE A 141 -0.88 14.17 3.76
CA PHE A 141 -0.23 12.87 3.77
C PHE A 141 0.42 12.66 5.15
N GLY A 142 0.51 11.39 5.54
CA GLY A 142 1.12 11.00 6.80
C GLY A 142 1.69 9.60 6.69
N ALA A 143 2.18 9.06 7.81
CA ALA A 143 2.76 7.70 7.85
C ALA A 143 1.82 6.67 7.21
N ALA A 144 0.51 6.78 7.46
CA ALA A 144 -0.49 5.90 6.85
C ALA A 144 -0.52 5.89 5.32
N THR A 145 -0.22 7.03 4.68
CA THR A 145 -0.15 7.17 3.22
C THR A 145 1.14 6.54 2.71
N TRP A 146 2.27 6.81 3.37
CA TRP A 146 3.56 6.16 3.08
C TRP A 146 3.45 4.64 3.10
N GLU A 147 2.93 4.08 4.20
CA GLU A 147 2.76 2.64 4.35
C GLU A 147 1.91 2.05 3.23
N CYS A 148 0.84 2.74 2.83
CA CYS A 148 -0.01 2.28 1.73
C CYS A 148 0.73 2.34 0.40
N PHE A 149 1.48 3.41 0.14
CA PHE A 149 2.23 3.58 -1.10
C PHE A 149 3.30 2.50 -1.26
N ALA A 150 4.14 2.30 -0.24
CA ALA A 150 5.18 1.27 -0.25
C ALA A 150 4.60 -0.13 -0.39
N MET A 151 3.57 -0.47 0.39
CA MET A 151 2.95 -1.79 0.32
C MET A 151 2.24 -2.05 -1.00
N GLN A 152 1.72 -1.03 -1.68
CA GLN A 152 1.14 -1.21 -3.02
C GLN A 152 2.19 -1.51 -4.10
N LEU A 153 3.46 -1.17 -3.87
CA LEU A 153 4.57 -1.58 -4.73
C LEU A 153 5.28 -2.84 -4.24
N GLY A 154 4.76 -3.46 -3.18
CA GLY A 154 5.38 -4.62 -2.56
C GLY A 154 6.70 -4.32 -1.85
N VAL A 155 6.98 -3.06 -1.52
CA VAL A 155 8.17 -2.66 -0.76
C VAL A 155 7.86 -2.84 0.74
N PRO A 156 8.50 -3.81 1.44
CA PRO A 156 8.22 -4.04 2.85
C PRO A 156 8.82 -2.92 3.69
N THR A 157 8.00 -2.36 4.58
CA THR A 157 8.41 -1.34 5.54
C THR A 157 8.74 -1.94 6.91
N ALA A 158 9.41 -1.19 7.78
CA ALA A 158 9.57 -1.61 9.17
C ALA A 158 8.22 -1.91 9.85
N ALA A 159 7.19 -1.09 9.59
CA ALA A 159 5.86 -1.27 10.15
C ALA A 159 5.14 -2.50 9.57
N SER A 160 5.26 -2.76 8.26
CA SER A 160 4.65 -3.94 7.65
C SER A 160 5.31 -5.23 8.15
N ARG A 161 6.63 -5.24 8.36
CA ARG A 161 7.36 -6.38 8.93
C ARG A 161 6.89 -6.69 10.36
N ALA A 162 6.84 -5.68 11.22
CA ALA A 162 6.36 -5.84 12.60
C ALA A 162 4.96 -6.47 12.65
N VAL A 163 4.05 -5.99 11.79
CA VAL A 163 2.69 -6.49 11.69
C VAL A 163 2.62 -7.96 11.23
N VAL A 164 3.52 -8.40 10.35
CA VAL A 164 3.63 -9.82 9.97
C VAL A 164 4.17 -10.67 11.12
N CYS A 165 5.18 -10.19 11.84
CA CYS A 165 5.73 -10.87 13.00
C CYS A 165 4.68 -11.08 14.10
N ASP A 166 3.84 -10.06 14.34
CA ASP A 166 2.74 -10.13 15.31
C ASP A 166 1.68 -11.15 14.89
N PHE A 167 1.25 -11.12 13.61
CA PHE A 167 0.29 -12.09 13.08
C PHE A 167 0.79 -13.54 13.18
N ILE A 168 2.08 -13.77 12.93
CA ILE A 168 2.69 -15.10 13.07
C ILE A 168 2.78 -15.50 14.54
N ALA A 169 3.11 -14.58 15.45
CA ALA A 169 3.13 -14.86 16.87
C ALA A 169 1.73 -15.24 17.40
N GLU A 170 0.68 -14.55 16.94
CA GLU A 170 -0.72 -14.89 17.22
C GLU A 170 -1.06 -16.30 16.70
N ALA A 171 -0.74 -16.59 15.43
CA ALA A 171 -1.02 -17.88 14.81
C ALA A 171 -0.34 -19.08 15.51
N LEU A 172 0.85 -18.83 16.08
CA LEU A 172 1.66 -19.85 16.75
C LEU A 172 1.52 -19.82 18.28
N ALA A 173 0.67 -18.94 18.82
CA ALA A 173 0.51 -18.70 20.25
C ALA A 173 1.85 -18.47 20.99
N LEU A 174 2.74 -17.67 20.39
CA LEU A 174 4.03 -17.31 20.98
C LEU A 174 3.85 -16.24 22.07
N GLU A 175 4.70 -16.30 23.09
CA GLU A 175 4.73 -15.30 24.17
C GLU A 175 5.35 -13.96 23.73
N SER A 176 6.07 -13.95 22.61
CA SER A 176 6.72 -12.77 22.02
C SER A 176 6.59 -12.76 20.50
N PRO A 177 6.73 -11.59 19.85
CA PRO A 177 6.72 -11.49 18.39
C PRO A 177 7.74 -12.42 17.75
N ALA A 178 7.39 -12.98 16.59
CA ALA A 178 8.33 -13.78 15.81
C ALA A 178 9.53 -12.92 15.38
N THR A 179 10.71 -13.53 15.31
CA THR A 179 11.88 -12.87 14.71
C THR A 179 11.66 -12.69 13.21
N GLU A 180 12.29 -11.68 12.59
CA GLU A 180 12.16 -11.42 11.15
C GLU A 180 12.54 -12.65 10.30
N THR A 181 13.62 -13.33 10.67
CA THR A 181 14.03 -14.57 9.97
C THR A 181 12.99 -15.69 10.09
N GLN A 182 12.38 -15.85 11.25
CA GLN A 182 11.30 -16.84 11.41
C GLN A 182 10.07 -16.43 10.60
N ALA A 183 9.75 -15.14 10.55
CA ALA A 183 8.64 -14.62 9.77
C ALA A 183 8.88 -14.87 8.27
N ASP A 184 10.05 -14.53 7.75
CA ASP A 184 10.41 -14.73 6.35
C ASP A 184 10.34 -16.20 5.93
N ASP A 185 10.88 -17.12 6.74
CA ASP A 185 10.82 -18.56 6.51
C ASP A 185 9.37 -19.07 6.43
N LEU A 186 8.54 -18.65 7.39
CA LEU A 186 7.14 -19.07 7.49
C LEU A 186 6.27 -18.45 6.39
N VAL A 187 6.48 -17.18 6.06
CA VAL A 187 5.83 -16.49 4.94
C VAL A 187 6.17 -17.22 3.64
N ALA A 188 7.44 -17.50 3.37
CA ALA A 188 7.85 -18.20 2.16
C ALA A 188 7.18 -19.58 2.06
N ALA A 189 7.15 -20.34 3.15
CA ALA A 189 6.52 -21.65 3.18
C ALA A 189 5.00 -21.62 3.02
N ALA A 190 4.32 -20.71 3.71
CA ALA A 190 2.87 -20.53 3.59
C ALA A 190 2.50 -20.05 2.19
N ALA A 191 3.25 -19.10 1.64
CA ALA A 191 3.05 -18.57 0.28
C ALA A 191 3.14 -19.69 -0.78
N VAL A 192 4.11 -20.60 -0.67
CA VAL A 192 4.18 -21.79 -1.55
C VAL A 192 2.94 -22.66 -1.43
N ARG A 193 2.45 -22.91 -0.21
CA ARG A 193 1.25 -23.75 0.02
C ARG A 193 -0.05 -23.11 -0.45
N LEU A 194 -0.11 -21.78 -0.36
CA LEU A 194 -1.23 -20.98 -0.83
C LEU A 194 -1.13 -20.66 -2.32
N GLU A 195 -0.01 -20.96 -3.00
CA GLU A 195 0.23 -20.58 -4.39
C GLU A 195 0.14 -19.06 -4.61
N VAL A 196 0.76 -18.28 -3.72
CA VAL A 196 0.88 -16.82 -3.81
C VAL A 196 2.32 -16.38 -3.65
N THR A 197 2.61 -15.13 -3.96
CA THR A 197 3.90 -14.50 -3.64
C THR A 197 3.95 -14.08 -2.17
N GLY A 198 5.15 -14.01 -1.60
CA GLY A 198 5.36 -13.47 -0.25
C GLY A 198 4.83 -12.04 -0.14
N THR A 199 4.92 -11.25 -1.20
CA THR A 199 4.32 -9.91 -1.29
C THR A 199 2.80 -9.94 -1.15
N THR A 200 2.11 -10.81 -1.89
CA THR A 200 0.66 -10.98 -1.79
C THR A 200 0.25 -11.37 -0.36
N PHE A 201 1.01 -12.28 0.25
CA PHE A 201 0.80 -12.69 1.64
C PHE A 201 0.92 -11.51 2.61
N THR A 202 2.05 -10.79 2.55
CA THR A 202 2.33 -9.64 3.42
C THR A 202 1.27 -8.56 3.25
N HIS A 203 0.84 -8.28 2.01
CA HIS A 203 -0.21 -7.30 1.75
C HIS A 203 -1.56 -7.73 2.36
N ALA A 204 -1.94 -9.01 2.26
CA ALA A 204 -3.16 -9.54 2.86
C ALA A 204 -3.16 -9.41 4.39
N VAL A 205 -2.06 -9.79 5.05
CA VAL A 205 -1.88 -9.67 6.50
C VAL A 205 -1.87 -8.21 6.95
N TRP A 206 -1.12 -7.36 6.26
CA TRP A 206 -1.04 -5.93 6.58
C TRP A 206 -2.43 -5.25 6.52
N ARG A 207 -3.23 -5.54 5.49
CA ARG A 207 -4.61 -5.02 5.39
C ARG A 207 -5.49 -5.48 6.55
N TYR A 208 -5.33 -6.72 6.99
CA TYR A 208 -6.11 -7.31 8.07
C TYR A 208 -5.79 -6.63 9.39
N GLN A 209 -4.52 -6.52 9.73
CA GLN A 209 -4.07 -5.90 10.96
C GLN A 209 -4.45 -4.41 11.02
N ARG A 210 -4.36 -3.67 9.90
CA ARG A 210 -4.88 -2.29 9.87
C ARG A 210 -6.39 -2.19 10.09
N ARG A 211 -7.16 -3.16 9.61
CA ARG A 211 -8.60 -3.23 9.87
C ARG A 211 -8.86 -3.49 11.36
N GLN A 212 -8.11 -4.39 11.99
CA GLN A 212 -8.23 -4.69 13.42
C GLN A 212 -7.85 -3.48 14.29
N GLN A 213 -6.73 -2.82 14.01
CA GLN A 213 -6.29 -1.60 14.72
C GLN A 213 -7.32 -0.48 14.65
N ARG A 214 -7.96 -0.28 13.48
CA ARG A 214 -9.05 0.70 13.32
C ARG A 214 -10.27 0.33 14.15
N ALA A 215 -10.62 -0.95 14.23
CA ALA A 215 -11.75 -1.42 15.04
C ALA A 215 -11.46 -1.28 16.54
N ALA A 216 -10.23 -1.51 16.97
CA ALA A 216 -9.79 -1.36 18.36
C ALA A 216 -9.76 0.11 18.81
N GLY A 217 -9.22 1.02 17.98
CA GLY A 217 -9.18 2.45 18.29
C GLY A 217 -10.52 3.19 18.13
N ALA A 218 -11.55 2.52 17.64
CA ALA A 218 -12.92 3.05 17.57
C ALA A 218 -13.78 2.65 18.78
N ARG A 219 -13.25 1.82 19.69
CA ARG A 219 -13.85 1.46 20.98
C ARG A 219 -13.31 2.37 22.08
#